data_AF-A0A0G1I7G9-F1
#
_entry.id   AF-A0A0G1I7G9-F1
#
_cell.length_a   1.000
_cell.length_b   1.000
_cell.length_c   1.000
_cell.angle_alpha   90.00
_cell.angle_beta   90.00
_cell.angle_gamma   90.00
#
_symmetry.space_group_name_H-M   'P 1'
#
loop_
_entity.id
_entity.type
_entity.pdbx_description
1 polymer ?
#
loop_
_entity_poly.entity_id
_entity_poly.type
_entity_poly.pdbx_seq_one_letter_code
_entity_poly.pdbx_strand_id
1 'polypeptide(L)'
;MVAGRYLHNLGANILVILTSDVTILKKEPKLQAEILAKMQVNIKTFGENNFELIKKQLRTADLIIDALLGFGSVGDPREPAKTLINLANQTQTKILAVDLPSGLNADTGIAGNPTIKASSTITLALPKVGLIKPEAHPWIGDLYVADIGVPRLV
;
A
#
# COMPACT_ATOMS: atom_id res chain seq x y z
N MET A 1 -6.30 0.69 -4.74
CA MET A 1 -7.67 0.99 -5.23
C MET A 1 -8.41 -0.23 -5.79
N VAL A 2 -7.85 -1.00 -6.73
CA VAL A 2 -8.49 -2.23 -7.25
C VAL A 2 -8.88 -3.19 -6.12
N ALA A 3 -7.96 -3.48 -5.19
CA ALA A 3 -8.26 -4.31 -4.01
C ALA A 3 -9.45 -3.75 -3.20
N GLY A 4 -9.46 -2.44 -2.94
CA GLY A 4 -10.57 -1.77 -2.25
C GLY A 4 -11.90 -1.94 -2.97
N ARG A 5 -11.92 -1.89 -4.31
CA ARG A 5 -13.14 -2.15 -5.11
C ARG A 5 -13.67 -3.56 -4.88
N TYR A 6 -12.81 -4.58 -4.97
CA TYR A 6 -13.22 -5.97 -4.75
C TYR A 6 -13.68 -6.22 -3.31
N LEU A 7 -12.96 -5.69 -2.32
CA LEU A 7 -13.34 -5.83 -0.91
C LEU A 7 -14.67 -5.13 -0.61
N HIS A 8 -14.91 -3.96 -1.21
CA HIS A 8 -16.20 -3.28 -1.08
C HIS A 8 -17.35 -4.13 -1.64
N ASN A 9 -17.17 -4.77 -2.79
CA ASN A 9 -18.16 -5.70 -3.35
C ASN A 9 -18.41 -6.91 -2.45
N LEU A 10 -17.44 -7.30 -1.62
CA LEU A 10 -17.57 -8.35 -0.61
C LEU A 10 -18.21 -7.86 0.70
N GLY A 11 -18.65 -6.60 0.76
CA GLY A 11 -19.32 -6.00 1.92
C GLY A 11 -18.39 -5.32 2.92
N ALA A 12 -17.09 -5.19 2.62
CA ALA A 12 -16.19 -4.48 3.51
C ALA A 12 -16.42 -2.95 3.48
N ASN A 13 -16.27 -2.31 4.64
CA ASN A 13 -16.22 -0.85 4.72
C ASN A 13 -14.82 -0.38 4.32
N ILE A 14 -14.73 0.39 3.24
CA ILE A 14 -13.46 0.80 2.64
C ILE A 14 -13.27 2.31 2.76
N LEU A 15 -12.12 2.68 3.33
CA LEU A 15 -11.54 4.02 3.24
C LEU A 15 -10.26 3.94 2.41
N VAL A 16 -10.19 4.73 1.33
CA VAL A 16 -8.97 4.92 0.55
C VAL A 16 -8.33 6.25 0.92
N ILE A 17 -7.06 6.20 1.30
CA ILE A 17 -6.25 7.38 1.58
C ILE A 17 -5.24 7.56 0.46
N LEU A 18 -5.27 8.72 -0.20
CA LEU A 18 -4.36 9.09 -1.28
C LEU A 18 -3.27 10.03 -0.76
N THR A 19 -2.06 9.90 -1.30
CA THR A 19 -0.92 10.80 -1.05
C THR A 19 -0.96 12.06 -1.90
N SER A 20 -1.87 12.13 -2.87
CA SER A 20 -2.06 13.27 -3.74
C SER A 20 -3.51 13.41 -4.17
N ASP A 21 -3.86 14.59 -4.66
CA ASP A 21 -5.22 14.85 -5.09
C ASP A 21 -5.64 13.94 -6.27
N VAL A 22 -6.90 13.51 -6.26
CA VAL A 22 -7.45 12.64 -7.30
C VAL A 22 -7.32 13.25 -8.70
N THR A 23 -7.34 14.58 -8.82
CA THR A 23 -7.26 15.32 -10.08
C THR A 23 -5.91 15.19 -10.77
N ILE A 24 -4.83 14.95 -10.01
CA ILE A 24 -3.47 14.82 -10.57
C ILE A 24 -3.06 13.37 -10.86
N LEU A 25 -3.89 12.39 -10.46
CA LEU A 25 -3.68 11.00 -10.83
C LEU A 25 -3.71 10.85 -12.35
N LYS A 26 -2.87 9.96 -12.87
CA LYS A 26 -2.76 9.67 -14.30
C LYS A 26 -3.24 8.26 -14.60
N LYS A 27 -3.75 8.04 -15.80
CA LYS A 27 -4.04 6.72 -16.38
C LYS A 27 -4.79 5.77 -15.42
N GLU A 28 -4.19 4.64 -15.03
CA GLU A 28 -4.84 3.55 -14.32
C GLU A 28 -5.28 3.93 -12.89
N PRO A 29 -4.44 4.57 -12.04
CA PRO A 29 -4.90 5.11 -10.76
C PRO A 29 -6.13 6.03 -10.86
N LYS A 30 -6.15 6.95 -11.83
CA LYS A 30 -7.28 7.88 -12.02
C LYS A 30 -8.57 7.13 -12.33
N LEU A 31 -8.51 6.19 -13.28
CA LEU A 31 -9.65 5.34 -13.63
C LEU A 31 -10.19 4.58 -12.41
N GLN A 32 -9.32 4.01 -11.59
CA GLN A 32 -9.75 3.28 -10.39
C GLN A 32 -10.38 4.20 -9.34
N ALA A 33 -9.86 5.42 -9.17
CA ALA A 33 -10.47 6.40 -8.27
C ALA A 33 -11.88 6.81 -8.73
N GLU A 34 -12.08 7.03 -10.03
CA GLU A 34 -13.39 7.33 -10.62
C GLU A 34 -14.39 6.18 -10.43
N ILE A 35 -13.95 4.94 -10.61
CA ILE A 35 -14.79 3.76 -10.35
C ILE A 35 -15.21 3.71 -8.88
N LEU A 36 -14.26 3.86 -7.95
CA LEU A 36 -14.55 3.86 -6.52
C LEU A 36 -15.48 4.99 -6.10
N ALA A 37 -15.35 6.18 -6.69
CA ALA A 37 -16.25 7.29 -6.46
C ALA A 37 -17.69 6.97 -6.92
N LYS A 38 -17.87 6.34 -8.09
CA LYS A 38 -19.18 5.87 -8.57
C LYS A 38 -19.79 4.79 -7.66
N MET A 39 -18.94 4.00 -7.01
CA MET A 39 -19.32 3.01 -6.01
C MET A 39 -19.52 3.62 -4.61
N GLN A 40 -19.44 4.95 -4.47
CA GLN A 40 -19.61 5.66 -3.20
C GLN A 40 -18.62 5.22 -2.11
N VAL A 41 -17.45 4.70 -2.50
CA VAL A 41 -16.37 4.39 -1.57
C VAL A 41 -15.75 5.69 -1.06
N ASN A 42 -15.45 5.73 0.24
CA ASN A 42 -14.86 6.91 0.87
C ASN A 42 -13.40 7.07 0.43
N ILE A 43 -13.10 8.12 -0.33
CA ILE A 43 -11.75 8.47 -0.78
C ILE A 43 -11.36 9.79 -0.13
N LYS A 44 -10.17 9.84 0.46
CA LYS A 44 -9.61 11.05 1.09
C LYS A 44 -8.18 11.27 0.62
N THR A 45 -7.83 12.51 0.31
CA THR A 45 -6.44 12.93 0.17
C THR A 45 -5.88 13.27 1.53
N PHE A 46 -4.74 12.72 1.91
CA PHE A 46 -4.09 13.02 3.18
C PHE A 46 -3.56 14.46 3.22
N GLY A 47 -3.79 15.16 4.33
CA GLY A 47 -3.30 16.50 4.57
C GLY A 47 -3.38 16.89 6.04
N GLU A 48 -2.83 18.05 6.41
CA GLU A 48 -2.78 18.50 7.80
C GLU A 48 -4.17 18.61 8.44
N ASN A 49 -5.16 19.07 7.67
CA ASN A 49 -6.54 19.27 8.14
C ASN A 49 -7.29 17.97 8.49
N ASN A 50 -6.77 16.81 8.10
CA ASN A 50 -7.39 15.51 8.37
C ASN A 50 -6.44 14.51 9.05
N PHE A 51 -5.29 14.99 9.54
CA PHE A 51 -4.27 14.19 10.20
C PHE A 51 -4.83 13.34 11.35
N GLU A 52 -5.49 13.97 12.34
CA GLU A 52 -6.01 13.26 13.52
C GLU A 52 -7.15 12.29 13.16
N LEU A 53 -7.97 12.65 12.17
CA LEU A 53 -9.00 11.75 11.64
C LEU A 53 -8.37 10.49 11.05
N ILE A 54 -7.38 10.64 10.16
CA ILE A 54 -6.72 9.51 9.50
C ILE A 54 -5.95 8.66 10.51
N LYS A 55 -5.24 9.29 11.44
CA LYS A 55 -4.56 8.59 12.55
C LYS A 55 -5.53 7.74 13.37
N LYS A 56 -6.73 8.25 13.67
CA LYS A 56 -7.79 7.48 14.34
C LYS A 56 -8.27 6.31 13.47
N GLN A 57 -8.55 6.55 12.18
CA GLN A 57 -9.03 5.52 11.25
C GLN A 57 -8.05 4.36 11.11
N LEU A 58 -6.75 4.64 10.99
CA LEU A 58 -5.72 3.60 10.92
C LEU A 58 -5.69 2.72 12.20
N ARG A 59 -5.87 3.32 13.37
CA ARG A 59 -5.87 2.61 14.66
C ARG A 59 -7.11 1.75 14.89
N THR A 60 -8.25 2.12 14.28
CA THR A 60 -9.52 1.40 14.45
C THR A 60 -9.86 0.49 13.28
N ALA A 61 -9.03 0.44 12.24
CA ALA A 61 -9.23 -0.44 11.11
C ALA A 61 -8.94 -1.90 11.49
N ASP A 62 -9.67 -2.83 10.90
CA ASP A 62 -9.40 -4.27 11.05
C ASP A 62 -8.16 -4.72 10.26
N LEU A 63 -7.86 -4.00 9.16
CA LEU A 63 -6.73 -4.26 8.26
C LEU A 63 -6.28 -2.95 7.58
N ILE A 64 -4.98 -2.73 7.50
CA ILE A 64 -4.37 -1.71 6.64
C ILE A 64 -3.80 -2.41 5.40
N ILE A 65 -4.14 -1.90 4.21
CA ILE A 65 -3.53 -2.35 2.95
C ILE A 65 -2.52 -1.28 2.52
N ASP A 66 -1.25 -1.63 2.55
CA ASP A 66 -0.19 -0.79 2.02
C ASP A 66 -0.09 -0.96 0.50
N ALA A 67 -0.32 0.15 -0.20
CA ALA A 67 -0.15 0.29 -1.65
C ALA A 67 0.33 1.73 -1.97
N LEU A 68 1.13 2.32 -1.07
CA LEU A 68 1.59 3.71 -1.19
C LEU A 68 2.68 3.86 -2.25
N LEU A 69 3.67 2.95 -2.23
CA LEU A 69 4.84 2.95 -3.09
C LEU A 69 5.06 1.53 -3.64
N GLY A 70 5.39 1.43 -4.93
CA GLY A 70 5.72 0.16 -5.59
C GLY A 70 7.20 0.09 -5.96
N PHE A 71 7.59 -0.95 -6.70
CA PHE A 71 8.97 -1.20 -7.09
C PHE A 71 9.68 -0.02 -7.82
N GLY A 72 8.93 0.90 -8.44
CA GLY A 72 9.49 2.06 -9.13
C GLY A 72 9.92 3.23 -8.22
N SER A 73 9.69 3.15 -6.90
CA SER A 73 10.17 4.17 -5.96
C SER A 73 11.66 4.00 -5.67
N VAL A 74 12.40 5.11 -5.65
CA VAL A 74 13.83 5.14 -5.36
C VAL A 74 14.10 6.03 -4.14
N GLY A 75 14.94 5.53 -3.23
CA GLY A 75 15.32 6.24 -2.01
C GLY A 75 14.23 6.23 -0.93
N ASP A 76 14.40 7.08 0.08
CA ASP A 76 13.49 7.16 1.22
C ASP A 76 12.11 7.70 0.82
N PRO A 77 11.03 7.22 1.47
CA PRO A 77 9.71 7.81 1.29
C PRO A 77 9.70 9.30 1.59
N ARG A 78 9.04 10.05 0.70
CA ARG A 78 8.83 11.50 0.84
C ARG A 78 7.46 11.79 1.41
N GLU A 79 7.23 13.00 1.88
CA GLU A 79 5.89 13.42 2.27
C GLU A 79 4.93 13.40 1.07
N PRO A 80 3.65 13.04 1.28
CA PRO A 80 3.04 12.63 2.56
C PRO A 80 3.17 11.12 2.88
N ALA A 81 3.76 10.31 1.99
CA ALA A 81 3.88 8.87 2.20
C ALA A 81 4.68 8.53 3.47
N LYS A 82 5.77 9.27 3.73
CA LYS A 82 6.55 9.15 4.95
C LYS A 82 5.70 9.21 6.22
N THR A 83 4.85 10.24 6.35
CA THR A 83 3.96 10.38 7.50
C THR A 83 2.97 9.23 7.59
N LEU A 84 2.34 8.82 6.47
CA LEU A 84 1.40 7.70 6.46
C LEU A 84 2.03 6.38 6.88
N ILE A 85 3.26 6.10 6.43
CA ILE A 85 4.01 4.90 6.81
C ILE A 85 4.27 4.89 8.32
N ASN A 86 4.74 6.02 8.87
CA ASN A 86 4.96 6.15 10.30
C ASN A 86 3.67 5.95 11.11
N LEU A 87 2.57 6.56 10.68
CA LEU A 87 1.27 6.39 11.34
C LEU A 87 0.79 4.94 11.31
N ALA A 88 0.91 4.25 10.17
CA ALA A 88 0.52 2.86 10.03
C ALA A 88 1.33 1.95 10.96
N ASN A 89 2.66 2.09 10.96
CA ASN A 89 3.57 1.30 11.80
C ASN A 89 3.39 1.52 13.30
N GLN A 90 2.84 2.67 13.71
CA GLN A 90 2.54 2.97 15.12
C GLN A 90 1.23 2.35 15.61
N THR A 91 0.43 1.76 14.71
CA THR A 91 -0.79 1.05 15.10
C THR A 91 -0.49 -0.40 15.52
N GLN A 92 -1.45 -1.05 16.16
CA GLN A 92 -1.45 -2.51 16.36
C GLN A 92 -2.21 -3.23 15.24
N THR A 93 -2.65 -2.50 14.21
CA THR A 93 -3.43 -3.04 13.10
C THR A 93 -2.52 -3.84 12.18
N LYS A 94 -3.00 -5.00 11.72
CA LYS A 94 -2.25 -5.80 10.73
C LYS A 94 -2.09 -5.01 9.43
N ILE A 95 -0.90 -5.06 8.85
CA ILE A 95 -0.60 -4.41 7.58
C ILE A 95 -0.34 -5.49 6.52
N LEU A 96 -1.11 -5.44 5.45
CA LEU A 96 -0.90 -6.23 4.24
C LEU A 96 -0.25 -5.35 3.17
N ALA A 97 1.00 -5.63 2.83
CA ALA A 97 1.67 -4.93 1.73
C ALA A 97 1.31 -5.57 0.38
N VAL A 98 0.97 -4.74 -0.60
CA VAL A 98 0.75 -5.16 -1.98
C VAL A 98 2.01 -4.89 -2.77
N ASP A 99 2.48 -5.91 -3.47
CA ASP A 99 3.71 -5.95 -4.24
C ASP A 99 4.97 -5.92 -3.36
N LEU A 100 5.17 -4.85 -2.58
CA LEU A 100 6.37 -4.58 -1.79
C LEU A 100 5.98 -3.67 -0.62
N PRO A 101 6.48 -3.87 0.62
CA PRO A 101 6.30 -2.89 1.68
C PRO A 101 6.86 -1.53 1.26
N SER A 102 6.04 -0.48 1.35
CA SER A 102 6.44 0.86 0.99
C SER A 102 7.65 1.32 1.80
N GLY A 103 8.69 1.78 1.11
CA GLY A 103 9.98 2.15 1.68
C GLY A 103 11.05 1.06 1.60
N LEU A 104 10.71 -0.18 1.22
CA LEU A 104 11.68 -1.23 0.96
C LEU A 104 12.25 -1.12 -0.46
N ASN A 105 13.56 -1.30 -0.62
CA ASN A 105 14.17 -1.36 -1.95
C ASN A 105 13.90 -2.73 -2.61
N ALA A 106 13.30 -2.71 -3.79
CA ALA A 106 12.91 -3.92 -4.52
C ALA A 106 14.08 -4.80 -4.97
N ASP A 107 15.28 -4.24 -5.17
CA ASP A 107 16.43 -4.96 -5.70
C ASP A 107 17.37 -5.44 -4.60
N THR A 108 17.57 -4.61 -3.57
CA THR A 108 18.55 -4.86 -2.51
C THR A 108 17.93 -5.42 -1.23
N GLY A 109 16.63 -5.24 -1.02
CA GLY A 109 15.97 -5.58 0.25
C GLY A 109 16.33 -4.64 1.40
N ILE A 110 17.09 -3.57 1.13
CA ILE A 110 17.45 -2.57 2.14
C ILE A 110 16.23 -1.67 2.39
N ALA A 111 15.86 -1.53 3.66
CA ALA A 111 14.78 -0.64 4.09
C ALA A 111 15.24 0.82 4.12
N GLY A 112 14.42 1.70 3.55
CA GLY A 112 14.52 3.14 3.71
C GLY A 112 13.90 3.62 5.02
N ASN A 113 13.94 4.93 5.25
CA ASN A 113 13.41 5.56 6.45
C ASN A 113 12.24 6.52 6.15
N PRO A 114 10.99 6.16 6.51
CA PRO A 114 10.55 4.91 7.14
C PRO A 114 10.27 3.80 6.13
N THR A 115 10.07 2.56 6.61
CA THR A 115 9.58 1.42 5.80
C THR A 115 8.40 0.75 6.49
N ILE A 116 7.39 0.35 5.74
CA ILE A 116 6.24 -0.41 6.27
C ILE A 116 6.69 -1.72 6.89
N LYS A 117 6.20 -2.00 8.10
CA LYS A 117 6.37 -3.29 8.76
C LYS A 117 5.12 -4.15 8.54
N ALA A 118 5.11 -4.90 7.46
CA ALA A 118 3.98 -5.72 7.07
C ALA A 118 3.87 -6.99 7.94
N SER A 119 2.63 -7.38 8.24
CA SER A 119 2.33 -8.72 8.77
C SER A 119 2.36 -9.77 7.64
N SER A 120 2.03 -9.35 6.43
CA SER A 120 2.12 -10.18 5.23
C SER A 120 2.33 -9.31 4.00
N THR A 121 2.96 -9.85 2.97
CA THR A 121 3.17 -9.22 1.67
C THR A 121 2.64 -10.12 0.56
N ILE A 122 1.81 -9.59 -0.34
CA ILE A 122 1.40 -10.28 -1.58
C ILE A 122 2.19 -9.67 -2.73
N THR A 123 3.21 -10.37 -3.22
CA THR A 123 3.96 -9.97 -4.41
C THR A 123 3.22 -10.36 -5.69
N LEU A 124 3.28 -9.52 -6.73
CA LEU A 124 2.58 -9.77 -7.99
C LEU A 124 3.54 -10.39 -9.01
N ALA A 125 3.06 -11.41 -9.73
CA ALA A 125 3.83 -12.22 -10.69
C ALA A 125 4.99 -13.01 -10.06
N LEU A 126 6.12 -12.35 -9.79
CA LEU A 126 7.31 -12.96 -9.21
C LEU A 126 7.81 -12.14 -8.02
N PRO A 127 8.46 -12.77 -7.04
CA PRO A 127 9.11 -12.01 -5.97
C PRO A 127 10.25 -11.17 -6.56
N LYS A 128 10.27 -9.88 -6.19
CA LYS A 128 11.42 -9.02 -6.48
C LYS A 128 12.63 -9.52 -5.68
N VAL A 129 13.84 -9.33 -6.22
CA VAL A 129 15.07 -9.86 -5.63
C VAL A 129 15.25 -9.43 -4.18
N GLY A 130 14.92 -8.19 -3.85
CA GLY A 130 14.98 -7.65 -2.50
C GLY A 130 14.04 -8.34 -1.51
N LEU A 131 12.90 -8.88 -1.94
CA LEU A 131 11.95 -9.57 -1.05
C LEU A 131 12.48 -10.91 -0.53
N ILE A 132 13.44 -11.51 -1.22
CA ILE A 132 14.07 -12.78 -0.82
C ILE A 132 15.41 -12.58 -0.11
N LYS A 133 15.80 -11.31 0.14
CA LYS A 133 17.02 -10.98 0.86
C LYS A 133 16.79 -11.03 2.38
N PRO A 134 17.76 -11.51 3.17
CA PRO A 134 17.67 -11.51 4.63
C PRO A 134 17.32 -10.13 5.23
N GLU A 135 17.81 -9.06 4.60
CA GLU A 135 17.60 -7.66 4.99
C GLU A 135 16.12 -7.26 4.96
N ALA A 136 15.31 -7.90 4.11
CA ALA A 136 13.87 -7.62 3.97
C ALA A 136 13.01 -8.35 5.01
N HIS A 137 13.51 -9.44 5.60
CA HIS A 137 12.73 -10.30 6.51
C HIS A 137 12.02 -9.55 7.65
N PRO A 138 12.62 -8.51 8.29
CA PRO A 138 11.94 -7.76 9.34
C PRO A 138 10.71 -6.96 8.89
N TRP A 139 10.53 -6.77 7.58
CA TRP A 139 9.56 -5.83 6.99
C TRP A 139 8.43 -6.50 6.22
N ILE A 140 8.64 -7.72 5.70
CA ILE A 140 7.74 -8.34 4.72
C ILE A 140 6.65 -9.23 5.34
N GLY A 141 6.88 -9.75 6.54
CA GLY A 141 6.00 -10.76 7.15
C GLY A 141 5.89 -12.03 6.29
N ASP A 142 4.73 -12.68 6.30
CA ASP A 142 4.47 -13.83 5.42
C ASP A 142 4.42 -13.39 3.95
N LEU A 143 5.21 -14.04 3.09
CA LEU A 143 5.28 -13.72 1.67
C LEU A 143 4.40 -14.65 0.83
N TYR A 144 3.45 -14.08 0.10
CA TYR A 144 2.57 -14.76 -0.84
C TYR A 144 2.84 -14.28 -2.26
N VAL A 145 2.79 -15.19 -3.23
CA VAL A 145 2.92 -14.86 -4.67
C VAL A 145 1.54 -14.95 -5.31
N ALA A 146 1.08 -13.84 -5.89
CA ALA A 146 -0.15 -13.80 -6.67
C ALA A 146 0.15 -13.96 -8.16
N ASP A 147 -0.46 -14.97 -8.78
CA ASP A 147 -0.51 -15.08 -10.23
C ASP A 147 -1.44 -13.99 -10.80
N ILE A 148 -0.88 -13.17 -11.70
CA ILE A 148 -1.59 -12.08 -12.38
C ILE A 148 -1.75 -12.35 -13.89
N GLY A 149 -1.52 -13.58 -14.34
CA GLY A 149 -1.67 -14.00 -15.73
C GLY A 149 -0.40 -13.79 -16.58
N VAL A 150 0.79 -13.82 -15.97
CA VAL A 150 2.04 -13.77 -16.73
C VAL A 150 2.22 -15.07 -17.52
N PRO A 151 2.42 -15.03 -18.86
CA PRO A 151 2.64 -16.23 -19.64
C PRO A 151 3.86 -17.02 -19.17
N ARG A 152 3.78 -18.35 -19.19
CA ARG A 152 4.90 -19.22 -18.78
C ARG A 152 6.10 -19.16 -19.72
N LEU A 153 5.87 -18.74 -20.97
CA LEU A 153 6.86 -18.63 -22.02
C LEU A 153 6.65 -17.26 -22.69
N VAL A 154 7.72 -16.47 -22.75
CA VAL A 154 7.84 -15.20 -23.47
C VAL A 154 9.14 -15.21 -24.25
#